data_AF-A0A9E4BEP0-F1
#
_entry.id   AF-A0A9E4BEP0-F1
#
_cell.length_a   1.000
_cell.length_b   1.000
_cell.length_c   1.000
_cell.angle_alpha   90.00
_cell.angle_beta   90.00
_cell.angle_gamma   90.00
#
_symmetry.space_group_name_H-M   'P 1'
#
loop_
_entity.id
_entity.type
_entity.pdbx_description
1 polymer ?
#
loop_
_entity_poly.entity_id
_entity_poly.type
_entity_poly.pdbx_seq_one_letter_code
_entity_poly.pdbx_strand_id
1 'polypeptide(L)'
;MLTSDLLLVRRRGPYIEPRYVDTTAPNIIALAEEIIDIFTGHQGKSRGELHSALDLRAAEATDYRVQRGLTKLLEDDRCEFRIDSIVEPEEIRTQVFGLSRENHPVVREPDLLYPVTREHILDQVALKYQTSSENIAHSLYADLPINHYLDSFDAPDPAWLLNRYNVALAQAMFYRCTRMRLSVHRNLPVRYKQLFKFIKFYRLIHDIRGDRDAGYEIVLDGPVSLFRLSQKYGIQMAVFLPALLLCTRWKMEARVKLKDGREGDFILDDNHNLLSHYKDQTMYDSLLEETFAMRFEKAKTDWDLERETEIVNLKNTVFIPDFAFRHPDGRTALLEIVGFWHPDYLRRKLDKLRRANRKDLVVAVSRDLNVEEEDFEDVPGHVFFFKTRIQPQDVVQRLDQIRSEDCVND
;
A
#
# COMPACT_ATOMS: atom_id res chain seq x y z
N MET A 1 -4.08 6.29 5.31
CA MET A 1 -4.37 7.25 4.19
C MET A 1 -5.76 7.83 4.37
N LEU A 2 -6.08 9.04 3.89
CA LEU A 2 -7.40 9.65 4.07
C LEU A 2 -8.48 9.05 3.15
N THR A 3 -9.69 8.86 3.65
CA THR A 3 -10.84 8.46 2.84
C THR A 3 -11.42 9.64 2.04
N SER A 4 -12.14 9.36 0.95
CA SER A 4 -12.67 10.41 0.06
C SER A 4 -13.67 11.36 0.73
N ASP A 5 -14.29 10.99 1.84
CA ASP A 5 -15.19 11.85 2.63
C ASP A 5 -14.44 12.89 3.47
N LEU A 6 -13.16 12.64 3.81
CA LEU A 6 -12.28 13.57 4.51
C LEU A 6 -11.50 14.47 3.55
N LEU A 7 -11.59 14.23 2.24
CA LEU A 7 -10.89 15.00 1.22
C LEU A 7 -11.48 16.41 1.11
N LEU A 8 -10.65 17.41 1.41
CA LEU A 8 -10.96 18.82 1.22
C LEU A 8 -10.37 19.32 -0.09
N VAL A 9 -11.20 19.87 -0.98
CA VAL A 9 -10.76 20.39 -2.28
C VAL A 9 -11.22 21.81 -2.52
N ARG A 10 -10.48 22.51 -3.38
CA ARG A 10 -10.88 23.76 -4.03
C ARG A 10 -10.80 23.60 -5.54
N ARG A 11 -11.61 24.36 -6.27
CA ARG A 11 -11.59 24.39 -7.73
C ARG A 11 -11.08 25.75 -8.21
N ARG A 12 -10.15 25.74 -9.17
CA ARG A 12 -9.65 26.94 -9.83
C ARG A 12 -9.67 26.71 -11.34
N GLY A 13 -10.76 27.12 -12.00
CA GLY A 13 -10.97 26.86 -13.43
C GLY A 13 -11.06 25.35 -13.74
N PRO A 14 -10.18 24.80 -14.62
CA PRO A 14 -10.15 23.36 -14.92
C PRO A 14 -9.47 22.54 -13.81
N TYR A 15 -8.78 23.19 -12.87
CA TYR A 15 -7.96 22.51 -11.86
C TYR A 15 -8.76 22.20 -10.60
N ILE A 16 -8.51 21.02 -10.04
CA ILE A 16 -8.98 20.61 -8.71
C ILE A 16 -7.75 20.38 -7.83
N GLU A 17 -7.69 21.10 -6.72
CA GLU A 17 -6.56 21.06 -5.79
C GLU A 17 -7.03 20.68 -4.39
N PRO A 18 -6.26 19.88 -3.65
CA PRO A 18 -6.50 19.72 -2.23
C PRO A 18 -6.35 21.04 -1.48
N ARG A 19 -7.13 21.21 -0.42
CA ARG A 19 -6.93 22.30 0.54
C ARG A 19 -5.90 21.85 1.57
N TYR A 20 -4.62 22.00 1.23
CA TYR A 20 -3.52 21.78 2.16
C TYR A 20 -3.62 22.70 3.38
N VAL A 21 -3.13 22.21 4.51
CA VAL A 21 -2.94 23.01 5.70
C VAL A 21 -1.56 23.65 5.66
N ASP A 22 -1.46 24.86 6.21
CA ASP A 22 -0.19 25.50 6.47
C ASP A 22 0.44 24.81 7.70
N THR A 23 1.52 24.08 7.46
CA THR A 23 2.23 23.31 8.51
C THR A 23 2.99 24.20 9.48
N THR A 24 3.08 25.51 9.21
CA THR A 24 3.76 26.49 10.05
C THR A 24 2.79 27.37 10.84
N ALA A 25 1.48 27.28 10.55
CA ALA A 25 0.47 28.07 11.23
C ALA A 25 0.31 27.62 12.69
N PRO A 26 0.45 28.53 13.69
CA PRO A 26 0.44 28.16 15.11
C PRO A 26 -0.83 27.41 15.56
N ASN A 27 -2.00 27.80 15.03
CA ASN A 27 -3.26 27.15 15.35
C ASN A 27 -3.35 25.71 14.81
N ILE A 28 -2.72 25.42 13.66
CA ILE A 28 -2.69 24.08 13.06
C ILE A 28 -1.68 23.19 13.79
N ILE A 29 -0.55 23.76 14.23
CA ILE A 29 0.43 23.06 15.07
C ILE A 29 -0.20 22.69 16.41
N ALA A 30 -0.86 23.64 17.08
CA ALA A 30 -1.55 23.40 18.35
C ALA A 30 -2.66 22.34 18.21
N LEU A 31 -3.42 22.35 17.11
CA LEU A 31 -4.39 21.30 16.78
C LEU A 31 -3.71 19.91 16.73
N ALA A 32 -2.58 19.80 16.03
CA ALA A 32 -1.86 18.53 15.93
C ALA A 32 -1.29 18.06 17.28
N GLU A 33 -0.69 18.96 18.05
CA GLU A 33 -0.18 18.70 19.41
C GLU A 33 -1.29 18.17 20.32
N GLU A 34 -2.42 18.87 20.38
CA GLU A 34 -3.55 18.49 21.22
C GLU A 34 -4.14 17.12 20.82
N ILE A 35 -4.21 16.80 19.51
CA ILE A 35 -4.64 15.46 19.08
C ILE A 35 -3.62 14.40 19.54
N ILE A 36 -2.33 14.65 19.37
CA ILE A 36 -1.28 13.71 19.80
C ILE A 36 -1.33 13.49 21.32
N ASP A 37 -1.56 14.55 22.11
CA ASP A 37 -1.72 14.49 23.56
C ASP A 37 -2.95 13.67 23.96
N ILE A 38 -4.07 13.83 23.25
CA ILE A 38 -5.27 13.01 23.45
C ILE A 38 -4.94 11.53 23.23
N PHE A 39 -4.26 11.16 22.13
CA PHE A 39 -3.86 9.76 21.89
C PHE A 39 -2.93 9.23 22.99
N THR A 40 -1.93 10.02 23.37
CA THR A 40 -0.97 9.67 24.43
C THR A 40 -1.68 9.41 25.77
N GLY A 41 -2.66 10.25 26.13
CA GLY A 41 -3.47 10.09 27.35
C GLY A 41 -4.51 8.96 27.30
N HIS A 42 -4.66 8.27 26.16
CA HIS A 42 -5.59 7.15 25.97
C HIS A 42 -4.91 5.81 25.68
N GLN A 43 -3.58 5.73 25.84
CA GLN A 43 -2.91 4.43 25.81
C GLN A 43 -3.47 3.52 26.92
N GLY A 44 -3.81 2.29 26.57
CA GLY A 44 -4.49 1.34 27.45
C GLY A 44 -5.98 1.59 27.66
N LYS A 45 -6.60 2.54 26.95
CA LYS A 45 -8.06 2.76 26.95
C LYS A 45 -8.73 2.23 25.69
N SER A 46 -10.06 2.13 25.73
CA SER A 46 -10.84 1.72 24.56
C SER A 46 -10.83 2.79 23.47
N ARG A 47 -11.00 2.35 22.22
CA ARG A 47 -11.16 3.24 21.06
C ARG A 47 -12.37 4.16 21.22
N GLY A 48 -13.42 3.69 21.90
CA GLY A 48 -14.62 4.46 22.21
C GLY A 48 -14.36 5.62 23.16
N GLU A 49 -13.56 5.41 24.20
CA GLU A 49 -13.14 6.51 25.09
C GLU A 49 -12.29 7.53 24.34
N LEU A 50 -11.34 7.07 23.52
CA LEU A 50 -10.53 7.94 22.67
C LEU A 50 -11.40 8.77 21.72
N HIS A 51 -12.35 8.15 21.02
CA HIS A 51 -13.24 8.84 20.10
C HIS A 51 -14.16 9.81 20.82
N SER A 52 -14.64 9.46 22.02
CA SER A 52 -15.44 10.37 22.85
C SER A 52 -14.66 11.62 23.26
N ALA A 53 -13.38 11.48 23.61
CA ALA A 53 -12.51 12.62 23.92
C ALA A 53 -12.25 13.51 22.69
N LEU A 54 -12.04 12.90 21.53
CA LEU A 54 -11.88 13.62 20.26
C LEU A 54 -13.16 14.35 19.85
N ASP A 55 -14.32 13.74 20.00
CA ASP A 55 -15.62 14.36 19.68
C ASP A 55 -15.92 15.54 20.63
N LEU A 56 -15.58 15.40 21.92
CA LEU A 56 -15.70 16.50 22.88
C LEU A 56 -14.84 17.70 22.47
N ARG A 57 -13.59 17.45 22.05
CA ARG A 57 -12.68 18.48 21.54
C ARG A 57 -13.21 19.13 20.24
N ALA A 58 -13.92 18.39 19.39
CA ALA A 58 -14.47 18.88 18.13
C ALA A 58 -15.78 19.67 18.28
N ALA A 59 -16.47 19.59 19.44
CA ALA A 59 -17.86 20.00 19.59
C ALA A 59 -18.17 21.45 19.16
N GLU A 60 -17.25 22.38 19.42
CA GLU A 60 -17.38 23.80 19.05
C GLU A 60 -16.37 24.23 17.97
N ALA A 61 -15.60 23.29 17.42
CA ALA A 61 -14.46 23.57 16.57
C ALA A 61 -14.83 23.55 15.07
N THR A 62 -14.30 24.53 14.31
CA THR A 62 -14.57 24.64 12.87
C THR A 62 -13.63 23.76 12.01
N ASP A 63 -12.59 23.22 12.63
CA ASP A 63 -11.53 22.39 12.03
C ASP A 63 -11.78 20.88 12.15
N TYR A 64 -12.99 20.47 12.57
CA TYR A 64 -13.36 19.06 12.81
C TYR A 64 -13.00 18.11 11.65
N ARG A 65 -13.01 18.59 10.39
CA ARG A 65 -12.61 17.78 9.23
C ARG A 65 -11.10 17.51 9.18
N VAL A 66 -10.31 18.53 9.52
CA VAL A 66 -8.84 18.39 9.62
C VAL A 66 -8.53 17.44 10.78
N GLN A 67 -9.15 17.67 11.95
CA GLN A 67 -9.02 16.78 13.10
C GLN A 67 -9.32 15.32 12.73
N ARG A 68 -10.49 15.03 12.14
CA ARG A 68 -10.84 13.67 11.71
C ARG A 68 -9.81 13.04 10.79
N GLY A 69 -9.22 13.84 9.90
CA GLY A 69 -8.15 13.37 9.04
C GLY A 69 -6.84 13.09 9.77
N LEU A 70 -6.44 13.95 10.71
CA LEU A 70 -5.27 13.75 11.56
C LEU A 70 -5.45 12.51 12.46
N THR A 71 -6.60 12.39 13.14
CA THR A 71 -6.99 11.21 13.92
C THR A 71 -6.87 9.95 13.09
N LYS A 72 -7.46 9.93 11.88
CA LYS A 72 -7.38 8.77 11.00
C LYS A 72 -5.94 8.37 10.66
N LEU A 73 -5.07 9.35 10.42
CA LEU A 73 -3.67 9.06 10.09
C LEU A 73 -2.90 8.51 11.30
N LEU A 74 -3.17 8.99 12.51
CA LEU A 74 -2.59 8.42 13.73
C LEU A 74 -3.08 6.99 13.95
N GLU A 75 -4.38 6.72 13.78
CA GLU A 75 -4.94 5.37 13.91
C GLU A 75 -4.38 4.40 12.87
N ASP A 76 -4.22 4.85 11.61
CA ASP A 76 -3.73 4.01 10.52
C ASP A 76 -2.21 3.76 10.60
N ASP A 77 -1.42 4.79 10.97
CA ASP A 77 0.05 4.76 10.82
C ASP A 77 0.81 4.60 12.16
N ARG A 78 0.21 4.91 13.32
CA ARG A 78 0.90 5.05 14.61
C ARG A 78 0.28 4.30 15.79
N CYS A 79 -0.83 3.62 15.59
CA CYS A 79 -1.55 2.91 16.65
C CYS A 79 -1.60 1.40 16.38
N GLU A 80 -1.47 0.60 17.43
CA GLU A 80 -1.87 -0.80 17.41
C GLU A 80 -3.05 -0.98 18.36
N PHE A 81 -4.13 -1.54 17.82
CA PHE A 81 -5.34 -1.84 18.59
C PHE A 81 -5.45 -3.34 18.81
N ARG A 82 -5.81 -3.75 20.02
CA ARG A 82 -6.03 -5.15 20.35
C ARG A 82 -7.45 -5.41 20.86
N ILE A 83 -7.93 -6.60 20.56
CA ILE A 83 -9.14 -7.16 21.17
C ILE A 83 -8.74 -7.64 22.57
N ASP A 84 -9.40 -7.11 23.60
CA ASP A 84 -9.17 -7.52 24.99
C ASP A 84 -10.26 -8.49 25.43
N SER A 85 -10.04 -9.78 25.15
CA SER A 85 -10.97 -10.87 25.44
C SER A 85 -10.21 -12.11 25.88
N ILE A 86 -10.77 -12.85 26.84
CA ILE A 86 -10.15 -14.07 27.38
C ILE A 86 -10.26 -15.23 26.40
N VAL A 87 -11.35 -15.25 25.64
CA VAL A 87 -11.69 -16.24 24.61
C VAL A 87 -12.27 -15.48 23.42
N GLU A 88 -12.34 -16.10 22.25
CA GLU A 88 -13.02 -15.51 21.09
C GLU A 88 -14.44 -15.00 21.47
N PRO A 89 -14.75 -13.71 21.26
CA PRO A 89 -16.04 -13.11 21.65
C PRO A 89 -17.27 -13.86 21.12
N GLU A 90 -17.17 -14.48 19.94
CA GLU A 90 -18.23 -15.32 19.38
C GLU A 90 -18.55 -16.52 20.29
N GLU A 91 -17.54 -17.18 20.84
CA GLU A 91 -17.74 -18.32 21.75
C GLU A 91 -18.43 -17.88 23.04
N ILE A 92 -18.01 -16.75 23.60
CA ILE A 92 -18.63 -16.16 24.80
C ILE A 92 -20.10 -15.84 24.53
N ARG A 93 -20.41 -15.23 23.38
CA ARG A 93 -21.80 -14.97 22.95
C ARG A 93 -22.61 -16.25 22.82
N THR A 94 -22.06 -17.30 22.21
CA THR A 94 -22.73 -18.61 22.10
C THR A 94 -23.08 -19.18 23.47
N GLN A 95 -22.16 -19.16 24.44
CA GLN A 95 -22.42 -19.68 25.78
C GLN A 95 -23.45 -18.86 26.54
N VAL A 96 -23.27 -17.54 26.60
CA VAL A 96 -24.17 -16.62 27.32
C VAL A 96 -25.58 -16.68 26.74
N PHE A 97 -25.73 -16.59 25.41
CA PHE A 97 -27.05 -16.62 24.78
C PHE A 97 -27.66 -18.02 24.76
N GLY A 98 -26.86 -19.08 24.72
CA GLY A 98 -27.34 -20.46 24.91
C GLY A 98 -27.99 -20.63 26.28
N LEU A 99 -27.28 -20.27 27.35
CA LEU A 99 -27.81 -20.32 28.71
C LEU A 99 -29.01 -19.37 28.91
N SER A 100 -28.99 -18.20 28.27
CA SER A 100 -30.13 -17.27 28.30
C SER A 100 -31.38 -17.86 27.65
N ARG A 101 -31.21 -18.67 26.59
CA ARG A 101 -32.30 -19.36 25.90
C ARG A 101 -32.88 -20.50 26.75
N GLU A 102 -32.02 -21.25 27.43
CA GLU A 102 -32.40 -22.35 28.32
C GLU A 102 -33.15 -21.84 29.57
N ASN A 103 -32.77 -20.67 30.08
CA ASN A 103 -33.33 -20.06 31.28
C ASN A 103 -34.31 -18.91 30.97
N HIS A 104 -34.92 -18.92 29.78
CA HIS A 104 -35.83 -17.85 29.38
C HIS A 104 -37.15 -17.88 30.17
N PRO A 105 -37.68 -16.72 30.61
CA PRO A 105 -37.14 -15.37 30.48
C PRO A 105 -36.05 -15.06 31.50
N VAL A 106 -35.03 -14.33 31.04
CA VAL A 106 -34.03 -13.71 31.92
C VAL A 106 -34.59 -12.38 32.40
N VAL A 107 -34.76 -12.24 33.72
CA VAL A 107 -35.42 -11.08 34.33
C VAL A 107 -34.44 -10.20 35.09
N ARG A 108 -34.81 -8.93 35.32
CA ARG A 108 -34.02 -8.02 36.18
C ARG A 108 -34.25 -8.29 37.66
N GLU A 109 -35.50 -8.54 38.03
CA GLU A 109 -35.92 -8.87 39.39
C GLU A 109 -36.42 -10.32 39.38
N PRO A 110 -35.75 -11.24 40.10
CA PRO A 110 -36.15 -12.64 40.11
C PRO A 110 -37.39 -12.86 40.97
N ASP A 111 -38.26 -13.78 40.54
CA ASP A 111 -39.42 -14.25 41.31
C ASP A 111 -39.48 -15.79 41.33
N LEU A 112 -40.55 -16.34 41.93
CA LEU A 112 -40.74 -17.78 42.05
C LEU A 112 -40.95 -18.50 40.70
N LEU A 113 -41.47 -17.81 39.69
CA LEU A 113 -41.67 -18.35 38.33
C LEU A 113 -40.41 -18.18 37.48
N TYR A 114 -39.67 -17.08 37.66
CA TYR A 114 -38.52 -16.69 36.85
C TYR A 114 -37.34 -16.30 37.75
N PRO A 115 -36.56 -17.29 38.22
CA PRO A 115 -35.51 -17.04 39.22
C PRO A 115 -34.19 -16.55 38.62
N VAL A 116 -34.02 -16.60 37.28
CA VAL A 116 -32.72 -16.38 36.64
C VAL A 116 -32.57 -14.95 36.15
N THR A 117 -31.50 -14.30 36.59
CA THR A 117 -31.11 -12.95 36.15
C THR A 117 -29.93 -12.97 35.19
N ARG A 118 -29.61 -11.80 34.63
CA ARG A 118 -28.41 -11.61 33.80
C ARG A 118 -27.14 -12.01 34.54
N GLU A 119 -27.02 -11.62 35.81
CA GLU A 119 -25.85 -11.84 36.65
C GLU A 119 -25.62 -13.34 36.88
N HIS A 120 -26.68 -14.11 37.14
CA HIS A 120 -26.60 -15.57 37.28
C HIS A 120 -26.00 -16.24 36.04
N ILE A 121 -26.41 -15.82 34.84
CA ILE A 121 -25.91 -16.38 33.58
C ILE A 121 -24.44 -16.01 33.40
N LEU A 122 -24.09 -14.74 33.63
CA LEU A 122 -22.71 -14.28 33.49
C LEU A 122 -21.78 -14.99 34.49
N ASP A 123 -22.20 -15.18 35.73
CA ASP A 123 -21.43 -15.90 36.76
C ASP A 123 -21.24 -17.37 36.39
N GLN A 124 -22.26 -18.02 35.82
CA GLN A 124 -22.15 -19.41 35.37
C GLN A 124 -21.15 -19.55 34.21
N VAL A 125 -21.16 -18.64 33.25
CA VAL A 125 -20.17 -18.61 32.17
C VAL A 125 -18.79 -18.26 32.70
N ALA A 126 -18.70 -17.31 33.64
CA ALA A 126 -17.45 -16.89 34.26
C ALA A 126 -16.77 -18.05 34.99
N LEU A 127 -17.55 -18.88 35.70
CA LEU A 127 -17.06 -20.09 36.34
C LEU A 127 -16.45 -21.09 35.33
N LYS A 128 -17.11 -21.26 34.17
CA LYS A 128 -16.63 -22.16 33.10
C LYS A 128 -15.26 -21.73 32.58
N TYR A 129 -15.04 -20.43 32.39
CA TYR A 129 -13.80 -19.87 31.87
C TYR A 129 -12.82 -19.40 32.96
N GLN A 130 -13.10 -19.69 34.23
CA GLN A 130 -12.26 -19.33 35.38
C GLN A 130 -11.91 -17.84 35.44
N THR A 131 -12.92 -16.99 35.23
CA THR A 131 -12.79 -15.53 35.21
C THR A 131 -13.92 -14.85 35.99
N SER A 132 -13.99 -13.52 35.97
CA SER A 132 -15.09 -12.74 36.56
C SER A 132 -16.25 -12.56 35.56
N SER A 133 -17.46 -12.37 36.08
CA SER A 133 -18.64 -12.03 35.25
C SER A 133 -18.49 -10.68 34.56
N GLU A 134 -17.75 -9.75 35.14
CA GLU A 134 -17.35 -8.48 34.50
C GLU A 134 -16.51 -8.72 33.25
N ASN A 135 -15.51 -9.61 33.33
CA ASN A 135 -14.67 -9.96 32.18
C ASN A 135 -15.47 -10.69 31.10
N ILE A 136 -16.43 -11.55 31.47
CA ILE A 136 -17.35 -12.17 30.49
C ILE A 136 -18.22 -11.11 29.81
N ALA A 137 -18.79 -10.18 30.59
CA ALA A 137 -19.62 -9.12 30.06
C ALA A 137 -18.84 -8.21 29.10
N HIS A 138 -17.59 -7.90 29.43
CA HIS A 138 -16.67 -7.15 28.57
C HIS A 138 -16.34 -7.92 27.27
N SER A 139 -16.03 -9.22 27.41
CA SER A 139 -15.63 -10.10 26.30
C SER A 139 -16.73 -10.32 25.25
N LEU A 140 -18.02 -10.16 25.61
CA LEU A 140 -19.16 -10.38 24.68
C LEU A 140 -19.04 -9.63 23.36
N TYR A 141 -18.52 -8.40 23.41
CA TYR A 141 -18.45 -7.49 22.27
C TYR A 141 -17.07 -6.86 22.12
N ALA A 142 -16.03 -7.48 22.69
CA ALA A 142 -14.65 -7.00 22.58
C ALA A 142 -14.13 -7.02 21.12
N ASP A 143 -14.79 -7.77 20.23
CA ASP A 143 -14.55 -7.80 18.78
C ASP A 143 -15.02 -6.54 18.04
N LEU A 144 -15.92 -5.74 18.62
CA LEU A 144 -16.37 -4.49 18.01
C LEU A 144 -15.24 -3.44 18.03
N PRO A 145 -14.96 -2.72 16.92
CA PRO A 145 -13.84 -1.77 16.84
C PRO A 145 -13.81 -0.70 17.93
N ILE A 146 -14.98 -0.27 18.42
CA ILE A 146 -15.11 0.73 19.48
C ILE A 146 -14.59 0.22 20.84
N ASN A 147 -14.58 -1.10 21.04
CA ASN A 147 -14.13 -1.75 22.27
C ASN A 147 -12.69 -2.24 22.18
N HIS A 148 -12.02 -2.07 21.03
CA HIS A 148 -10.60 -2.39 20.92
C HIS A 148 -9.79 -1.43 21.77
N TYR A 149 -8.77 -1.95 22.46
CA TYR A 149 -7.90 -1.15 23.31
C TYR A 149 -6.70 -0.64 22.52
N LEU A 150 -6.32 0.62 22.74
CA LEU A 150 -5.09 1.18 22.21
C LEU A 150 -3.90 0.58 22.97
N ASP A 151 -3.24 -0.40 22.36
CA ASP A 151 -2.14 -1.15 22.97
C ASP A 151 -0.84 -0.33 22.93
N SER A 152 -0.51 0.16 21.74
CA SER A 152 0.68 0.97 21.50
C SER A 152 0.36 2.21 20.67
N PHE A 153 1.06 3.30 21.00
CA PHE A 153 1.01 4.55 20.27
C PHE A 153 2.42 5.11 20.09
N ASP A 154 2.92 5.09 18.85
CA ASP A 154 4.20 5.70 18.47
C ASP A 154 4.00 7.19 18.17
N ALA A 155 3.99 7.99 19.24
CA ALA A 155 3.69 9.42 19.16
C ALA A 155 4.65 10.15 18.19
N PRO A 156 4.14 10.71 17.06
CA PRO A 156 4.98 11.41 16.11
C PRO A 156 5.15 12.89 16.49
N ASP A 157 6.13 13.55 15.88
CA ASP A 157 6.18 15.02 15.92
C ASP A 157 4.95 15.65 15.24
N PRO A 158 4.41 16.78 15.76
CA PRO A 158 3.31 17.51 15.12
C PRO A 158 3.63 17.89 13.67
N ALA A 159 4.87 18.32 13.42
CA ALA A 159 5.35 18.66 12.09
C ALA A 159 5.29 17.45 11.13
N TRP A 160 5.63 16.25 11.61
CA TRP A 160 5.51 15.04 10.81
C TRP A 160 4.04 14.77 10.45
N LEU A 161 3.13 14.84 11.43
CA LEU A 161 1.72 14.55 11.23
C LEU A 161 1.06 15.50 10.21
N LEU A 162 1.37 16.79 10.29
CA LEU A 162 0.84 17.80 9.37
C LEU A 162 1.36 17.62 7.93
N ASN A 163 2.65 17.32 7.77
CA ASN A 163 3.21 17.00 6.45
C ASN A 163 2.60 15.72 5.88
N ARG A 164 2.46 14.69 6.72
CA ARG A 164 1.80 13.43 6.37
C ARG A 164 0.35 13.64 5.94
N TYR A 165 -0.37 14.55 6.60
CA TYR A 165 -1.74 14.93 6.25
C TYR A 165 -1.84 15.59 4.88
N ASN A 166 -0.95 16.53 4.56
CA ASN A 166 -0.90 17.16 3.23
C ASN A 166 -0.64 16.12 2.13
N VAL A 167 0.28 15.17 2.36
CA VAL A 167 0.49 14.06 1.42
C VAL A 167 -0.77 13.20 1.30
N ALA A 168 -1.42 12.87 2.42
CA ALA A 168 -2.63 12.05 2.40
C ALA A 168 -3.80 12.72 1.66
N LEU A 169 -3.92 14.05 1.73
CA LEU A 169 -4.86 14.82 0.92
C LEU A 169 -4.58 14.69 -0.58
N ALA A 170 -3.31 14.79 -0.98
CA ALA A 170 -2.90 14.56 -2.36
C ALA A 170 -3.16 13.11 -2.81
N GLN A 171 -2.87 12.13 -1.95
CA GLN A 171 -3.14 10.70 -2.22
C GLN A 171 -4.62 10.44 -2.48
N ALA A 172 -5.51 11.01 -1.67
CA ALA A 172 -6.96 10.84 -1.80
C ALA A 172 -7.54 11.37 -3.14
N MET A 173 -6.85 12.28 -3.82
CA MET A 173 -7.23 12.74 -5.17
C MET A 173 -7.17 11.63 -6.22
N PHE A 174 -6.33 10.61 -6.02
CA PHE A 174 -6.08 9.58 -7.03
C PHE A 174 -7.04 8.40 -6.97
N TYR A 175 -7.91 8.28 -5.97
CA TYR A 175 -8.76 7.08 -5.79
C TYR A 175 -9.68 6.77 -6.98
N ARG A 176 -9.98 7.76 -7.82
CA ARG A 176 -10.71 7.60 -9.08
C ARG A 176 -9.93 8.11 -10.29
N CYS A 177 -8.59 8.14 -10.19
CA CYS A 177 -7.70 8.41 -11.30
C CYS A 177 -7.49 7.14 -12.13
N THR A 178 -7.48 7.27 -13.46
CA THR A 178 -7.16 6.17 -14.38
C THR A 178 -5.77 6.26 -14.97
N ARG A 179 -5.25 7.48 -15.13
CA ARG A 179 -3.97 7.74 -15.78
C ARG A 179 -3.28 8.92 -15.12
N MET A 180 -1.99 8.73 -14.86
CA MET A 180 -1.08 9.72 -14.29
C MET A 180 0.10 9.89 -15.24
N ARG A 181 0.49 11.13 -15.53
CA ARG A 181 1.66 11.46 -16.33
C ARG A 181 2.69 12.12 -15.44
N LEU A 182 3.94 11.69 -15.53
CA LEU A 182 5.06 12.22 -14.77
C LEU A 182 6.11 12.75 -15.75
N SER A 183 6.58 13.96 -15.51
CA SER A 183 7.76 14.52 -16.15
C SER A 183 8.83 14.61 -15.07
N VAL A 184 9.74 13.63 -15.02
CA VAL A 184 10.80 13.55 -14.02
C VAL A 184 12.09 14.04 -14.66
N HIS A 185 12.39 15.31 -14.46
CA HIS A 185 13.58 15.98 -15.01
C HIS A 185 14.87 15.38 -14.47
N ARG A 186 16.04 15.92 -14.88
CA ARG A 186 17.35 15.44 -14.44
C ARG A 186 17.45 15.31 -12.91
N ASN A 187 17.63 14.09 -12.43
CA ASN A 187 17.72 13.69 -11.03
C ASN A 187 18.96 12.83 -10.77
N LEU A 188 19.27 12.56 -9.49
CA LEU A 188 20.29 11.58 -9.14
C LEU A 188 19.90 10.17 -9.64
N PRO A 189 20.84 9.34 -10.10
CA PRO A 189 20.53 8.03 -10.68
C PRO A 189 19.78 7.10 -9.72
N VAL A 190 20.15 7.19 -8.43
CA VAL A 190 19.50 6.42 -7.36
C VAL A 190 18.01 6.76 -7.24
N ARG A 191 17.60 8.01 -7.53
CA ARG A 191 16.19 8.43 -7.49
C ARG A 191 15.39 7.84 -8.64
N TYR A 192 15.96 7.73 -9.84
CA TYR A 192 15.31 7.02 -10.95
C TYR A 192 15.15 5.54 -10.65
N LYS A 193 16.22 4.87 -10.19
CA LYS A 193 16.17 3.47 -9.76
C LYS A 193 15.05 3.26 -8.73
N GLN A 194 15.02 4.09 -7.69
CA GLN A 194 14.02 4.02 -6.63
C GLN A 194 12.59 4.23 -7.16
N LEU A 195 12.37 5.27 -7.97
CA LEU A 195 11.07 5.57 -8.56
C LEU A 195 10.55 4.40 -9.40
N PHE A 196 11.40 3.84 -10.26
CA PHE A 196 11.02 2.75 -11.14
C PHE A 196 10.74 1.44 -10.40
N LYS A 197 11.53 1.15 -9.35
CA LYS A 197 11.24 0.04 -8.45
C LYS A 197 9.87 0.23 -7.78
N PHE A 198 9.50 1.44 -7.34
CA PHE A 198 8.17 1.68 -6.79
C PHE A 198 7.05 1.51 -7.82
N ILE A 199 7.26 1.92 -9.08
CA ILE A 199 6.30 1.65 -10.17
C ILE A 199 6.05 0.16 -10.33
N LYS A 200 7.12 -0.66 -10.32
CA LYS A 200 7.03 -2.12 -10.40
C LYS A 200 6.39 -2.74 -9.16
N PHE A 201 6.78 -2.27 -7.97
CA PHE A 201 6.25 -2.74 -6.69
C PHE A 201 4.73 -2.59 -6.59
N TYR A 202 4.21 -1.43 -6.96
CA TYR A 202 2.76 -1.18 -7.01
C TYR A 202 2.07 -1.77 -8.25
N ARG A 203 2.82 -2.55 -9.06
CA ARG A 203 2.35 -3.25 -10.26
C ARG A 203 1.62 -2.32 -11.23
N LEU A 204 2.12 -1.08 -11.36
CA LEU A 204 1.54 -0.08 -12.23
C LEU A 204 1.96 -0.37 -13.69
N ILE A 205 0.99 -0.31 -14.60
CA ILE A 205 1.31 -0.29 -16.03
C ILE A 205 2.04 1.01 -16.29
N HIS A 206 3.17 0.92 -16.99
CA HIS A 206 4.00 2.07 -17.25
C HIS A 206 4.51 2.08 -18.70
N ASP A 207 4.64 3.29 -19.24
CA ASP A 207 5.48 3.57 -20.40
C ASP A 207 6.47 4.68 -20.03
N ILE A 208 7.76 4.35 -20.02
CA ILE A 208 8.85 5.25 -19.66
C ILE A 208 9.60 5.62 -20.94
N ARG A 209 9.80 6.90 -21.19
CA ARG A 209 10.54 7.45 -22.33
C ARG A 209 11.53 8.50 -21.86
N GLY A 210 12.60 8.69 -22.64
CA GLY A 210 13.71 9.58 -22.29
C GLY A 210 14.93 8.81 -21.76
N ASP A 211 15.85 9.56 -21.18
CA ASP A 211 17.15 9.10 -20.73
C ASP A 211 17.58 9.83 -19.44
N ARG A 212 18.73 9.43 -18.89
CA ARG A 212 19.24 9.97 -17.63
C ARG A 212 19.66 11.45 -17.72
N ASP A 213 20.02 11.94 -18.91
CA ASP A 213 20.54 13.28 -19.10
C ASP A 213 19.43 14.31 -19.25
N ALA A 214 18.39 13.98 -20.04
CA ALA A 214 17.21 14.81 -20.22
C ALA A 214 16.16 14.62 -19.11
N GLY A 215 16.10 13.42 -18.52
CA GLY A 215 15.02 12.98 -17.65
C GLY A 215 14.02 12.07 -18.36
N TYR A 216 13.00 11.65 -17.61
CA TYR A 216 12.02 10.67 -18.07
C TYR A 216 10.60 11.22 -18.09
N GLU A 217 9.91 10.95 -19.19
CA GLU A 217 8.45 11.05 -19.29
C GLU A 217 7.86 9.67 -19.01
N ILE A 218 7.01 9.59 -17.99
CA ILE A 218 6.43 8.34 -17.51
C ILE A 218 4.91 8.46 -17.57
N VAL A 219 4.27 7.56 -18.29
CA VAL A 219 2.81 7.40 -18.24
C VAL A 219 2.50 6.19 -17.38
N LEU A 220 1.79 6.41 -16.29
CA LEU A 220 1.25 5.37 -15.41
C LEU A 220 -0.23 5.18 -15.72
N ASP A 221 -0.63 3.92 -15.86
CA ASP A 221 -1.98 3.52 -16.23
C ASP A 221 -2.46 2.34 -15.37
N GLY A 222 -3.77 2.11 -15.39
CA GLY A 222 -4.42 0.93 -14.84
C GLY A 222 -4.80 -0.06 -15.95
N PRO A 223 -4.58 -1.36 -15.78
CA PRO A 223 -5.14 -2.49 -16.55
C PRO A 223 -6.55 -2.35 -17.14
N VAL A 224 -7.44 -1.65 -16.44
CA VAL A 224 -8.88 -1.58 -16.73
C VAL A 224 -9.29 -0.17 -17.17
N SER A 225 -8.34 0.73 -17.48
CA SER A 225 -8.65 2.11 -17.88
C SER A 225 -9.57 2.21 -19.12
N LEU A 226 -9.66 1.14 -19.93
CA LEU A 226 -10.60 1.01 -21.05
C LEU A 226 -11.95 0.35 -20.71
N PHE A 227 -12.08 -0.40 -19.61
CA PHE A 227 -13.25 -1.28 -19.37
C PHE A 227 -14.09 -0.97 -18.12
N ARG A 228 -13.64 -0.12 -17.20
CA ARG A 228 -14.40 0.51 -16.08
C ARG A 228 -13.43 1.26 -15.17
N LEU A 229 -13.87 2.38 -14.59
CA LEU A 229 -13.17 3.12 -13.54
C LEU A 229 -13.02 2.23 -12.28
N SER A 230 -12.07 1.29 -12.27
CA SER A 230 -11.82 0.46 -11.09
C SER A 230 -10.99 1.26 -10.09
N GLN A 231 -11.51 1.49 -8.88
CA GLN A 231 -10.82 2.23 -7.81
C GLN A 231 -9.49 1.59 -7.39
N LYS A 232 -9.28 0.30 -7.69
CA LYS A 232 -8.07 -0.45 -7.33
C LYS A 232 -6.77 0.21 -7.82
N TYR A 233 -6.73 0.70 -9.07
CA TYR A 233 -5.50 1.32 -9.60
C TYR A 233 -5.31 2.75 -9.15
N GLY A 234 -6.40 3.49 -8.93
CA GLY A 234 -6.32 4.81 -8.32
C GLY A 234 -5.68 4.76 -6.92
N ILE A 235 -5.97 3.71 -6.15
CA ILE A 235 -5.31 3.44 -4.87
C ILE A 235 -3.82 3.15 -5.07
N GLN A 236 -3.43 2.34 -6.06
CA GLN A 236 -2.01 2.06 -6.35
C GLN A 236 -1.24 3.34 -6.75
N MET A 237 -1.85 4.22 -7.56
CA MET A 237 -1.28 5.53 -7.86
C MET A 237 -1.18 6.43 -6.62
N ALA A 238 -2.15 6.35 -5.71
CA ALA A 238 -2.12 7.07 -4.45
C ALA A 238 -0.97 6.62 -3.53
N VAL A 239 -0.79 5.31 -3.35
CA VAL A 239 0.33 4.78 -2.55
C VAL A 239 1.67 4.96 -3.25
N PHE A 240 1.71 5.09 -4.58
CA PHE A 240 2.93 5.43 -5.32
C PHE A 240 3.40 6.87 -5.11
N LEU A 241 2.50 7.85 -4.92
CA LEU A 241 2.85 9.27 -4.83
C LEU A 241 4.08 9.58 -3.93
N PRO A 242 4.21 9.05 -2.71
CA PRO A 242 5.35 9.36 -1.85
C PRO A 242 6.70 8.99 -2.47
N ALA A 243 6.76 7.99 -3.35
CA ALA A 243 7.97 7.65 -4.10
C ALA A 243 8.39 8.76 -5.06
N LEU A 244 7.42 9.41 -5.72
CA LEU A 244 7.67 10.55 -6.60
C LEU A 244 8.20 11.75 -5.82
N LEU A 245 7.70 11.96 -4.60
CA LEU A 245 8.13 13.05 -3.71
C LEU A 245 9.60 12.95 -3.29
N LEU A 246 10.26 11.80 -3.48
CA LEU A 246 11.70 11.64 -3.24
C LEU A 246 12.57 12.17 -4.39
N CYS A 247 11.98 12.42 -5.56
CA CYS A 247 12.66 13.10 -6.67
C CYS A 247 12.77 14.61 -6.38
N THR A 248 13.85 15.24 -6.83
CA THR A 248 14.13 16.66 -6.57
C THR A 248 13.49 17.61 -7.56
N ARG A 249 13.28 17.17 -8.81
CA ARG A 249 12.59 17.94 -9.84
C ARG A 249 11.63 17.06 -10.61
N TRP A 250 10.35 17.40 -10.57
CA TRP A 250 9.32 16.59 -11.19
C TRP A 250 8.02 17.38 -11.36
N LYS A 251 7.22 16.94 -12.32
CA LYS A 251 5.83 17.36 -12.49
C LYS A 251 4.95 16.12 -12.64
N MET A 252 3.76 16.16 -12.06
CA MET A 252 2.74 15.14 -12.18
C MET A 252 1.44 15.79 -12.65
N GLU A 253 0.80 15.16 -13.64
CA GLU A 253 -0.50 15.55 -14.14
C GLU A 253 -1.43 14.34 -14.17
N ALA A 254 -2.62 14.49 -13.61
CA ALA A 254 -3.64 13.46 -13.59
C ALA A 254 -5.03 14.08 -13.83
N ARG A 255 -5.89 13.36 -14.56
CA ARG A 255 -7.32 13.69 -14.59
C ARG A 255 -8.01 12.94 -13.45
N VAL A 256 -8.64 13.68 -12.56
CA VAL A 256 -9.25 13.14 -11.34
C VAL A 256 -10.76 13.33 -11.36
N LYS A 257 -11.46 12.41 -10.70
CA LYS A 257 -12.91 12.44 -10.50
C LYS A 257 -13.23 12.39 -9.02
N LEU A 258 -13.99 13.35 -8.52
CA LEU A 258 -14.42 13.41 -7.13
C LEU A 258 -15.61 12.48 -6.85
N LYS A 259 -15.93 12.29 -5.57
CA LYS A 259 -17.06 11.45 -5.14
C LYS A 259 -18.40 11.93 -5.71
N ASP A 260 -18.57 13.24 -5.75
CA ASP A 260 -19.76 13.95 -6.26
C ASP A 260 -19.83 14.04 -7.80
N GLY A 261 -18.90 13.42 -8.52
CA GLY A 261 -18.91 13.35 -9.98
C GLY A 261 -18.19 14.51 -10.68
N ARG A 262 -17.72 15.54 -9.96
CA ARG A 262 -16.89 16.59 -10.56
C ARG A 262 -15.59 16.01 -11.08
N GLU A 263 -15.16 16.48 -12.24
CA GLU A 263 -13.91 16.10 -12.89
C GLU A 263 -13.06 17.33 -13.16
N GLY A 264 -11.74 17.15 -13.14
CA GLY A 264 -10.79 18.20 -13.44
C GLY A 264 -9.36 17.69 -13.44
N ASP A 265 -8.45 18.58 -13.78
CA ASP A 265 -7.03 18.26 -13.84
C ASP A 265 -6.39 18.54 -12.48
N PHE A 266 -5.61 17.58 -11.99
CA PHE A 266 -4.82 17.71 -10.77
C PHE A 266 -3.34 17.71 -11.17
N ILE A 267 -2.65 18.79 -10.82
CA ILE A 267 -1.24 18.99 -11.13
C ILE A 267 -0.49 19.14 -9.81
N LEU A 268 0.65 18.46 -9.71
CA LEU A 268 1.63 18.66 -8.67
C LEU A 268 3.01 18.80 -9.29
N ASP A 269 3.88 19.53 -8.61
CA ASP A 269 5.28 19.66 -8.95
C ASP A 269 6.13 19.80 -7.68
N ASP A 270 7.45 19.89 -7.85
CA ASP A 270 8.38 20.07 -6.74
C ASP A 270 8.18 21.37 -5.92
N ASN A 271 7.42 22.35 -6.40
CA ASN A 271 7.14 23.60 -5.66
C ASN A 271 6.01 23.45 -4.63
N HIS A 272 5.28 22.33 -4.64
CA HIS A 272 4.21 22.07 -3.67
C HIS A 272 4.74 21.69 -2.28
N ASN A 273 6.06 21.46 -2.13
CA ASN A 273 6.75 21.17 -0.86
C ASN A 273 6.12 20.01 -0.06
N LEU A 274 5.49 19.04 -0.73
CA LEU A 274 4.99 17.83 -0.09
C LEU A 274 6.16 16.94 0.33
N LEU A 275 6.22 16.59 1.61
CA LEU A 275 7.31 15.76 2.14
C LEU A 275 6.92 14.28 2.13
N SER A 276 7.76 13.45 1.49
CA SER A 276 7.55 12.00 1.52
C SER A 276 7.64 11.45 2.94
N HIS A 277 6.75 10.51 3.26
CA HIS A 277 6.88 9.69 4.47
C HIS A 277 7.63 8.37 4.20
N TYR A 278 8.04 8.10 2.95
CA TYR A 278 8.88 6.95 2.63
C TYR A 278 10.31 7.27 3.03
N LYS A 279 10.98 6.29 3.66
CA LYS A 279 12.40 6.43 3.99
C LYS A 279 13.23 6.06 2.76
N ASP A 280 14.37 6.72 2.59
CA ASP A 280 15.28 6.44 1.46
C ASP A 280 15.80 5.00 1.42
N GLN A 281 15.73 4.28 2.55
CA GLN A 281 16.22 2.91 2.70
C GLN A 281 15.13 1.82 2.69
N THR A 282 13.82 2.15 2.63
CA THR A 282 12.74 1.14 2.76
C THR A 282 12.46 0.34 1.48
N MET A 283 13.50 0.03 0.72
CA MET A 283 13.46 -0.89 -0.41
C MET A 283 14.07 -2.23 -0.01
N TYR A 284 13.51 -2.83 1.03
CA TYR A 284 13.66 -4.26 1.24
C TYR A 284 12.28 -4.83 1.52
N ASP A 285 11.98 -5.88 0.77
CA ASP A 285 10.83 -6.75 0.92
C ASP A 285 9.50 -6.17 0.48
N SER A 286 9.36 -6.00 -0.83
CA SER A 286 8.06 -6.40 -1.38
C SER A 286 7.83 -7.86 -0.99
N LEU A 287 6.74 -8.17 -0.29
CA LEU A 287 6.37 -9.54 0.07
C LEU A 287 6.52 -10.53 -1.11
N LEU A 288 6.42 -10.05 -2.36
CA LEU A 288 6.60 -10.83 -3.57
C LEU A 288 8.07 -11.09 -3.93
N GLU A 289 8.93 -10.07 -3.95
CA GLU A 289 10.38 -10.24 -4.16
C GLU A 289 10.98 -11.03 -3.01
N GLU A 290 10.58 -10.75 -1.77
CA GLU A 290 11.00 -11.49 -0.57
C GLU A 290 10.60 -12.97 -0.67
N THR A 291 9.33 -13.25 -1.04
CA THR A 291 8.88 -14.64 -1.18
C THR A 291 9.61 -15.37 -2.31
N PHE A 292 9.93 -14.70 -3.42
CA PHE A 292 10.74 -15.32 -4.49
C PHE A 292 12.19 -15.50 -4.03
N ALA A 293 12.84 -14.48 -3.46
CA ALA A 293 14.19 -14.51 -2.94
C ALA A 293 14.39 -15.62 -1.90
N MET A 294 13.52 -15.70 -0.88
CA MET A 294 13.53 -16.76 0.13
C MET A 294 13.43 -18.17 -0.48
N ARG A 295 12.64 -18.32 -1.56
CA ARG A 295 12.52 -19.61 -2.26
C ARG A 295 13.75 -19.89 -3.13
N PHE A 296 14.32 -18.86 -3.74
CA PHE A 296 15.51 -18.94 -4.57
C PHE A 296 16.74 -19.32 -3.74
N GLU A 297 16.95 -18.70 -2.58
CA GLU A 297 18.00 -19.09 -1.62
C GLU A 297 17.88 -20.55 -1.19
N LYS A 298 16.65 -21.05 -0.98
CA LYS A 298 16.40 -22.47 -0.65
C LYS A 298 16.71 -23.44 -1.79
N ALA A 299 16.82 -22.97 -3.03
CA ALA A 299 17.16 -23.80 -4.18
C ALA A 299 18.62 -24.26 -4.18
N LYS A 300 19.49 -23.65 -3.34
CA LYS A 300 20.91 -24.00 -3.17
C LYS A 300 21.66 -24.09 -4.50
N THR A 301 21.68 -22.99 -5.23
CA THR A 301 22.34 -22.86 -6.51
C THR A 301 23.57 -21.98 -6.41
N ASP A 302 24.47 -22.10 -7.38
CA ASP A 302 25.64 -21.22 -7.47
C ASP A 302 25.27 -19.80 -7.94
N TRP A 303 24.06 -19.57 -8.45
CA TRP A 303 23.56 -18.24 -8.77
C TRP A 303 23.13 -17.49 -7.51
N ASP A 304 23.65 -16.28 -7.36
CA ASP A 304 23.23 -15.30 -6.36
C ASP A 304 22.19 -14.34 -6.95
N LEU A 305 21.10 -14.12 -6.23
CA LEU A 305 20.10 -13.11 -6.58
C LEU A 305 20.61 -11.73 -6.16
N GLU A 306 20.80 -10.83 -7.12
CA GLU A 306 21.15 -9.44 -6.85
C GLU A 306 19.92 -8.62 -6.48
N ARG A 307 20.06 -7.81 -5.43
CA ARG A 307 18.99 -6.91 -4.95
C ARG A 307 18.84 -5.65 -5.78
N GLU A 308 19.86 -5.28 -6.55
CA GLU A 308 19.84 -4.15 -7.47
C GLU A 308 19.82 -4.63 -8.92
N THR A 309 18.75 -4.31 -9.64
CA THR A 309 18.69 -4.51 -11.08
C THR A 309 19.31 -3.34 -11.82
N GLU A 310 20.06 -3.63 -12.87
CA GLU A 310 20.53 -2.63 -13.84
C GLU A 310 19.34 -1.96 -14.54
N ILE A 311 19.46 -0.66 -14.86
CA ILE A 311 18.53 0.01 -15.78
C ILE A 311 19.12 -0.15 -17.19
N VAL A 312 18.48 -0.97 -18.02
CA VAL A 312 18.91 -1.17 -19.41
C VAL A 312 18.47 0.03 -20.24
N ASN A 313 19.43 0.84 -20.67
CA ASN A 313 19.17 2.03 -21.48
C ASN A 313 18.97 1.66 -22.96
N LEU A 314 17.79 1.91 -23.51
CA LEU A 314 17.43 1.67 -24.91
C LEU A 314 17.36 2.98 -25.72
N LYS A 315 18.24 3.93 -25.37
CA LYS A 315 18.32 5.31 -25.86
C LYS A 315 17.12 6.15 -25.42
N ASN A 316 15.99 6.06 -26.12
CA ASN A 316 14.83 6.91 -25.89
C ASN A 316 13.81 6.29 -24.92
N THR A 317 14.16 5.16 -24.31
CA THR A 317 13.33 4.44 -23.35
C THR A 317 14.25 3.59 -22.48
N VAL A 318 13.73 3.12 -21.35
CA VAL A 318 14.43 2.20 -20.47
C VAL A 318 13.66 0.90 -20.35
N PHE A 319 14.43 -0.17 -20.20
CA PHE A 319 13.94 -1.47 -19.76
C PHE A 319 14.53 -1.75 -18.39
N ILE A 320 13.69 -2.24 -17.49
CA ILE A 320 14.03 -2.43 -16.08
C ILE A 320 13.61 -3.86 -15.80
N PRO A 321 14.54 -4.78 -15.56
CA PRO A 321 14.26 -6.17 -15.16
C PRO A 321 13.64 -6.23 -13.76
N ASP A 322 12.98 -7.34 -13.41
CA ASP A 322 12.46 -7.58 -12.05
C ASP A 322 13.55 -8.10 -11.12
N PHE A 323 14.44 -8.97 -11.62
CA PHE A 323 15.58 -9.49 -10.87
C PHE A 323 16.85 -9.50 -11.70
N ALA A 324 17.98 -9.48 -11.02
CA ALA A 324 19.30 -9.70 -11.59
C ALA A 324 19.96 -10.85 -10.83
N PHE A 325 20.85 -11.57 -11.51
CA PHE A 325 21.58 -12.71 -10.96
C PHE A 325 23.04 -12.61 -11.32
N ARG A 326 23.90 -13.06 -10.41
CA ARG A 326 25.34 -13.19 -10.62
C ARG A 326 25.78 -14.59 -10.26
N HIS A 327 26.64 -15.15 -11.08
CA HIS A 327 27.28 -16.43 -10.82
C HIS A 327 28.75 -16.19 -10.44
N PRO A 328 29.35 -17.00 -9.53
CA PRO A 328 30.74 -16.87 -9.10
C PRO A 328 31.79 -16.92 -10.21
N ASP A 329 31.45 -17.51 -11.37
CA ASP A 329 32.31 -17.54 -12.56
C ASP A 329 32.27 -16.25 -13.39
N GLY A 330 31.54 -15.23 -12.93
CA GLY A 330 31.42 -13.93 -13.58
C GLY A 330 30.22 -13.78 -14.52
N ARG A 331 29.42 -14.84 -14.75
CA ARG A 331 28.19 -14.70 -15.54
C ARG A 331 27.16 -13.83 -14.81
N THR A 332 26.47 -13.00 -15.58
CA THR A 332 25.34 -12.18 -15.12
C THR A 332 24.10 -12.49 -15.95
N ALA A 333 22.93 -12.32 -15.34
CA ALA A 333 21.67 -12.56 -16.00
C ALA A 333 20.55 -11.67 -15.42
N LEU A 334 19.52 -11.45 -16.22
CA LEU A 334 18.36 -10.64 -15.86
C LEU A 334 17.09 -11.49 -15.93
N LEU A 335 16.10 -11.24 -15.08
CA LEU A 335 14.77 -11.85 -15.17
C LEU A 335 13.70 -10.78 -15.25
N GLU A 336 12.78 -10.93 -16.19
CA GLU A 336 11.58 -10.13 -16.31
C GLU A 336 10.34 -11.02 -16.26
N ILE A 337 9.35 -10.60 -15.47
CA ILE A 337 8.10 -11.31 -15.26
C ILE A 337 6.98 -10.58 -16.02
N VAL A 338 6.42 -11.27 -17.01
CA VAL A 338 5.26 -10.82 -17.75
C VAL A 338 4.02 -11.42 -17.10
N GLY A 339 3.43 -10.67 -16.17
CA GLY A 339 2.25 -11.09 -15.40
C GLY A 339 0.95 -10.37 -15.76
N PHE A 340 0.97 -9.43 -16.71
CA PHE A 340 -0.18 -8.59 -17.00
C PHE A 340 -0.59 -8.61 -18.49
N TRP A 341 -1.89 -8.81 -18.75
CA TRP A 341 -2.44 -8.89 -20.10
C TRP A 341 -3.16 -7.61 -20.49
N HIS A 342 -2.57 -6.87 -21.43
CA HIS A 342 -3.30 -5.97 -22.31
C HIS A 342 -2.56 -5.90 -23.65
N PRO A 343 -3.23 -6.10 -24.81
CA PRO A 343 -2.57 -6.25 -26.11
C PRO A 343 -1.57 -5.12 -26.43
N ASP A 344 -1.97 -3.86 -26.28
CA ASP A 344 -1.09 -2.73 -26.56
C ASP A 344 0.10 -2.63 -25.59
N TYR A 345 -0.09 -3.02 -24.32
CA TYR A 345 0.99 -3.01 -23.33
C TYR A 345 2.00 -4.10 -23.63
N LEU A 346 1.50 -5.31 -23.90
CA LEU A 346 2.34 -6.46 -24.25
C LEU A 346 3.13 -6.18 -25.52
N ARG A 347 2.49 -5.62 -26.56
CA ARG A 347 3.18 -5.26 -27.81
C ARG A 347 4.34 -4.29 -27.57
N ARG A 348 4.13 -3.25 -26.75
CA ARG A 348 5.20 -2.31 -26.37
C ARG A 348 6.27 -2.97 -25.51
N LYS A 349 5.91 -3.88 -24.62
CA LYS A 349 6.87 -4.61 -23.78
C LYS A 349 7.73 -5.54 -24.64
N LEU A 350 7.14 -6.30 -25.56
CA LEU A 350 7.84 -7.15 -26.52
C LEU A 350 8.81 -6.35 -27.39
N ASP A 351 8.40 -5.17 -27.90
CA ASP A 351 9.32 -4.27 -28.63
C ASP A 351 10.55 -3.89 -27.77
N LYS A 352 10.35 -3.56 -26.49
CA LYS A 352 11.45 -3.25 -25.57
C LYS A 352 12.36 -4.46 -25.32
N LEU A 353 11.79 -5.65 -25.11
CA LEU A 353 12.55 -6.89 -24.91
C LEU A 353 13.42 -7.21 -26.14
N ARG A 354 12.86 -7.08 -27.35
CA ARG A 354 13.59 -7.30 -28.61
C ARG A 354 14.68 -6.24 -28.82
N ARG A 355 14.38 -4.97 -28.56
CA ARG A 355 15.36 -3.86 -28.66
C ARG A 355 16.46 -3.90 -27.62
N ALA A 356 16.20 -4.48 -26.44
CA ALA A 356 17.24 -4.73 -25.44
C ALA A 356 18.31 -5.66 -26.00
N ASN A 357 17.92 -6.60 -26.87
CA ASN A 357 18.83 -7.53 -27.55
C ASN A 357 19.79 -8.24 -26.57
N ARG A 358 19.29 -8.53 -25.38
CA ARG A 358 20.01 -9.17 -24.27
C ARG A 358 19.78 -10.67 -24.35
N LYS A 359 20.85 -11.43 -24.50
CA LYS A 359 20.82 -12.90 -24.51
C LYS A 359 20.85 -13.49 -23.11
N ASP A 360 21.41 -12.75 -22.16
CA ASP A 360 21.41 -13.00 -20.72
C ASP A 360 20.06 -12.68 -20.04
N LEU A 361 19.01 -12.40 -20.82
CA LEU A 361 17.68 -12.10 -20.31
C LEU A 361 16.81 -13.36 -20.26
N VAL A 362 16.23 -13.64 -19.10
CA VAL A 362 15.19 -14.65 -18.91
C VAL A 362 13.84 -13.95 -18.81
N VAL A 363 12.83 -14.42 -19.55
CA VAL A 363 11.47 -13.89 -19.53
C VAL A 363 10.51 -14.97 -19.05
N ALA A 364 9.89 -14.72 -17.90
CA ALA A 364 8.86 -15.57 -17.33
C ALA A 364 7.47 -15.05 -17.72
N VAL A 365 6.71 -15.82 -18.47
CA VAL A 365 5.39 -15.41 -19.00
C VAL A 365 4.28 -16.19 -18.29
N SER A 366 3.29 -15.50 -17.74
CA SER A 366 2.12 -16.18 -17.16
C SER A 366 1.27 -16.84 -18.27
N ARG A 367 0.86 -18.09 -18.07
CA ARG A 367 -0.08 -18.81 -18.95
C ARG A 367 -1.51 -18.30 -18.84
N ASP A 368 -1.81 -17.48 -17.83
CA ASP A 368 -3.11 -16.81 -17.72
C ASP A 368 -3.22 -15.63 -18.73
N LEU A 369 -2.11 -15.29 -19.40
CA LEU A 369 -2.12 -14.33 -20.50
C LEU A 369 -2.60 -15.03 -21.77
N ASN A 370 -3.52 -14.40 -22.51
CA ASN A 370 -3.98 -14.89 -23.81
C ASN A 370 -2.94 -14.54 -24.90
N VAL A 371 -1.80 -15.24 -24.85
CA VAL A 371 -0.60 -15.08 -25.69
C VAL A 371 -0.03 -16.46 -25.97
N GLU A 372 0.56 -16.63 -27.15
CA GLU A 372 1.15 -17.92 -27.56
C GLU A 372 2.68 -17.87 -27.44
N GLU A 373 3.36 -19.02 -27.53
CA GLU A 373 4.83 -19.06 -27.44
C GLU A 373 5.49 -18.36 -28.65
N GLU A 374 4.82 -18.39 -29.81
CA GLU A 374 5.23 -17.75 -31.07
C GLU A 374 5.36 -16.22 -30.94
N ASP A 375 4.59 -15.59 -30.04
CA ASP A 375 4.66 -14.14 -29.82
C ASP A 375 6.04 -13.70 -29.28
N PHE A 376 6.80 -14.64 -28.72
CA PHE A 376 8.08 -14.43 -28.04
C PHE A 376 9.28 -15.00 -28.80
N GLU A 377 9.11 -15.63 -29.96
CA GLU A 377 10.20 -16.26 -30.74
C GLU A 377 11.35 -15.29 -31.09
N ASP A 378 11.02 -14.03 -31.38
CA ASP A 378 12.00 -13.00 -31.72
C ASP A 378 12.73 -12.40 -30.50
N VAL A 379 12.41 -12.84 -29.26
CA VAL A 379 13.08 -12.35 -28.06
C VAL A 379 14.43 -13.06 -27.93
N PRO A 380 15.58 -12.36 -27.94
CA PRO A 380 16.90 -13.01 -28.00
C PRO A 380 17.30 -13.83 -26.77
N GLY A 381 16.63 -13.60 -25.64
CA GLY A 381 16.87 -14.30 -24.38
C GLY A 381 16.07 -15.59 -24.23
N HIS A 382 16.07 -16.16 -23.02
CA HIS A 382 15.38 -17.40 -22.71
C HIS A 382 13.94 -17.13 -22.23
N VAL A 383 12.94 -17.70 -22.90
CA VAL A 383 11.53 -17.53 -22.53
C VAL A 383 10.96 -18.83 -21.95
N PHE A 384 10.16 -18.72 -20.89
CA PHE A 384 9.40 -19.84 -20.34
C PHE A 384 8.05 -19.40 -19.77
N PHE A 385 7.11 -20.34 -19.72
CA PHE A 385 5.73 -20.09 -19.32
C PHE A 385 5.37 -20.76 -17.99
N PHE A 386 4.77 -20.02 -17.06
CA PHE A 386 4.35 -20.51 -15.75
C PHE A 386 2.84 -20.34 -15.54
N LYS A 387 2.22 -21.20 -14.71
CA LYS A 387 0.79 -21.10 -14.39
C LYS A 387 0.55 -20.16 -13.21
N THR A 388 0.74 -20.67 -11.99
CA THR A 388 0.34 -19.95 -10.76
C THR A 388 1.51 -19.19 -10.12
N ARG A 389 2.72 -19.75 -10.17
CA ARG A 389 3.91 -19.17 -9.54
C ARG A 389 5.15 -19.57 -10.31
N ILE A 390 6.16 -18.70 -10.28
CA ILE A 390 7.50 -18.99 -10.79
C ILE A 390 8.23 -19.87 -9.78
N GLN A 391 8.76 -20.99 -10.25
CA GLN A 391 9.61 -21.88 -9.46
C GLN A 391 11.08 -21.51 -9.66
N PRO A 392 11.88 -21.40 -8.59
CA PRO A 392 13.31 -21.15 -8.71
C PRO A 392 14.03 -22.11 -9.65
N GLN A 393 13.68 -23.40 -9.64
CA GLN A 393 14.32 -24.40 -10.49
C GLN A 393 14.13 -24.12 -11.98
N ASP A 394 12.94 -23.65 -12.39
CA ASP A 394 12.66 -23.30 -13.78
C ASP A 394 13.53 -22.12 -14.23
N VAL A 395 13.75 -21.15 -13.34
CA VAL A 395 14.64 -20.00 -13.59
C VAL A 395 16.08 -20.47 -13.70
N VAL A 396 16.57 -21.23 -12.73
CA VAL A 396 17.95 -21.74 -12.69
C VAL A 396 18.29 -22.56 -13.93
N GLN A 397 17.37 -23.42 -14.37
CA GLN A 397 17.56 -24.19 -15.61
C GLN A 397 17.81 -23.29 -16.83
N ARG A 398 17.22 -22.10 -16.87
CA ARG A 398 17.46 -21.11 -17.93
C ARG A 398 18.74 -20.31 -17.68
N LEU A 399 19.02 -19.95 -16.44
CA LEU A 399 20.27 -19.29 -16.06
C LEU A 399 21.48 -20.13 -16.45
N ASP A 400 21.44 -21.44 -16.22
CA ASP A 400 22.53 -22.37 -16.57
C ASP A 400 22.80 -22.49 -18.07
N GLN A 401 21.82 -22.11 -18.92
CA GLN A 401 21.99 -22.08 -20.37
C GLN A 401 22.73 -20.82 -20.86
N ILE A 402 22.83 -19.79 -20.02
CA ILE A 402 23.52 -18.54 -20.35
C ILE A 402 25.03 -18.78 -20.36
N ARG A 403 25.67 -18.40 -21.48
CA ARG A 403 27.13 -18.49 -21.65
C ARG A 403 27.78 -17.17 -21.24
N SER A 404 29.04 -17.22 -20.82
CA SER A 404 29.80 -16.01 -20.45
C SER A 404 29.89 -14.97 -21.57
N GLU A 405 29.87 -15.40 -22.84
CA GLU A 405 29.88 -14.52 -24.01
C GLU A 405 28.55 -13.78 -24.24
N ASP A 406 27.46 -14.26 -23.64
CA ASP A 406 26.12 -13.69 -23.75
C ASP A 406 25.86 -12.61 -22.69
N CYS A 407 26.71 -12.55 -21.65
CA CYS A 407 26.68 -11.54 -20.60
C CYS A 407 27.25 -10.20 -21.08
N VAL A 408 26.69 -9.09 -20.60
CA VAL A 408 27.29 -7.78 -20.82
C VAL A 408 28.53 -7.65 -19.93
N ASN A 409 29.70 -7.47 -20.53
CA ASN A 409 30.91 -7.13 -19.78
C ASN A 409 30.73 -5.73 -19.17
N ASP A 410 30.90 -5.62 -17.85
CA ASP A 410 30.92 -4.35 -17.11
C ASP A 410 31.98 -3.37 -17.66
#